data_AF-A0AAV5CN37-F1
#
_entry.id   AF-A0AAV5CN37-F1
#
_cell.length_a   1.000
_cell.length_b   1.000
_cell.length_c   1.000
_cell.angle_alpha   90.00
_cell.angle_beta   90.00
_cell.angle_gamma   90.00
#
_symmetry.space_group_name_H-M   'P 1'
#
loop_
_entity.id
_entity.type
_entity.pdbx_description
1 polymer ?
#
loop_
_entity_poly.entity_id
_entity_poly.type
_entity_poly.pdbx_seq_one_letter_code
_entity_poly.pdbx_strand_id
1 'polypeptide(L)'
;MSLNYHFAVEQVVGSACHGFFGFNGTAGVWRVSAMADAGGWKERTTVEDMDLAVRASLRGWRFVYVGGIGVRNELPSTFRAYRYQQHRWSCGPANLLRKSLPEILRSDRVSAWKKFHLVYGFFFVRKVVAHLVTFLFYCVVIPACVLVQGDVRLPKYVAMYVPAIITLLNAACTPRSWHLLIFWILFENVMSMHRSKAAVIGIIEASRANEWVVTDKLGNNANNAAAVVANKKKKHKPPAAKKRFCSREVHVLELVMGGCLLYCAIYDIVYFGRDHFYIYLLLQSAAAFIVGFGYVGAFVAS
;
A
#
# COMPACT_ATOMS: atom_id res chain seq x y z
N MET A 1 9.02 -1.45 -5.04
CA MET A 1 9.03 -1.13 -6.48
C MET A 1 7.93 -0.15 -6.91
N SER A 2 6.70 -0.27 -6.39
CA SER A 2 5.55 0.55 -6.83
C SER A 2 5.75 2.08 -6.73
N LEU A 3 6.50 2.57 -5.73
CA LEU A 3 6.68 4.02 -5.52
C LEU A 3 7.53 4.70 -6.60
N ASN A 4 8.51 4.00 -7.19
CA ASN A 4 9.34 4.59 -8.26
C ASN A 4 8.56 4.73 -9.56
N TYR A 5 7.70 3.75 -9.90
CA TYR A 5 6.75 3.89 -11.00
C TYR A 5 5.79 5.07 -10.77
N HIS A 6 5.29 5.23 -9.55
CA HIS A 6 4.42 6.36 -9.18
C HIS A 6 5.08 7.72 -9.47
N PHE A 7 6.33 7.92 -9.06
CA PHE A 7 7.04 9.17 -9.32
C PHE A 7 7.50 9.34 -10.76
N ALA A 8 8.05 8.28 -11.38
CA ALA A 8 8.65 8.36 -12.71
C ALA A 8 7.63 8.40 -13.85
N VAL A 9 6.44 7.82 -13.66
CA VAL A 9 5.43 7.70 -14.70
C VAL A 9 4.16 8.44 -14.30
N GLU A 10 3.53 8.06 -13.19
CA GLU A 10 2.19 8.58 -12.84
C GLU A 10 2.19 10.09 -12.61
N GLN A 11 3.14 10.61 -11.82
CA GLN A 11 3.23 12.05 -11.55
C GLN A 11 3.74 12.85 -12.75
N VAL A 12 4.69 12.31 -13.53
CA VAL A 12 5.20 12.94 -14.75
C VAL A 12 4.09 13.08 -15.78
N VAL A 13 3.39 11.99 -16.10
CA VAL A 13 2.28 11.99 -17.07
C VAL A 13 1.13 12.85 -16.57
N GLY A 14 0.77 12.74 -15.29
CA GLY A 14 -0.25 13.59 -14.69
C GLY A 14 0.07 15.08 -14.83
N SER A 15 1.31 15.48 -14.55
CA SER A 15 1.78 16.85 -14.72
C SER A 15 1.75 17.31 -16.18
N ALA A 16 2.29 16.50 -17.09
CA ALA A 16 2.37 16.82 -18.52
C ALA A 16 0.99 16.97 -19.17
N CYS A 17 0.03 16.12 -18.80
CA CYS A 17 -1.34 16.21 -19.31
C CYS A 17 -2.23 17.18 -18.51
N HIS A 18 -1.70 17.87 -17.50
CA HIS A 18 -2.47 18.63 -16.52
C HIS A 18 -3.63 17.83 -15.88
N GLY A 19 -3.44 16.50 -15.81
CA GLY A 19 -4.32 15.57 -15.12
C GLY A 19 -4.06 15.56 -13.62
N PHE A 20 -4.99 15.01 -12.84
CA PHE A 20 -4.81 14.87 -11.41
C PHE A 20 -3.91 13.66 -11.07
N PHE A 21 -2.91 13.85 -10.21
CA PHE A 21 -1.97 12.80 -9.75
C PHE A 21 -1.75 12.77 -8.22
N GLY A 22 -2.55 13.50 -7.43
CA GLY A 22 -2.44 13.54 -5.97
C GLY A 22 -1.22 14.29 -5.44
N PHE A 23 -1.30 14.72 -4.19
CA PHE A 23 -0.16 15.25 -3.42
C PHE A 23 0.26 14.21 -2.38
N ASN A 24 1.56 14.00 -2.20
CA ASN A 24 2.12 12.91 -1.38
C ASN A 24 2.49 13.35 0.05
N GLY A 25 1.94 14.48 0.51
CA GLY A 25 2.09 15.01 1.87
C GLY A 25 3.44 15.65 2.18
N THR A 26 4.49 15.35 1.41
CA THR A 26 5.85 15.88 1.61
C THR A 26 6.51 16.22 0.28
N ALA A 27 7.68 16.89 0.35
CA ALA A 27 8.51 17.20 -0.82
C ALA A 27 7.78 17.97 -1.95
N GLY A 28 6.85 18.85 -1.58
CA GLY A 28 6.25 19.78 -2.54
C GLY A 28 5.84 21.10 -1.90
N VAL A 29 5.53 22.06 -2.77
CA VAL A 29 5.31 23.46 -2.41
C VAL A 29 3.90 23.85 -2.82
N TRP A 30 3.19 24.52 -1.91
CA TRP A 30 1.87 25.06 -2.16
C TRP A 30 1.93 26.56 -2.37
N ARG A 31 1.23 27.05 -3.39
CA ARG A 31 0.93 28.47 -3.48
C ARG A 31 -0.07 28.82 -2.38
N VAL A 32 0.24 29.85 -1.59
CA VAL A 32 -0.63 30.29 -0.47
C VAL A 32 -2.06 30.58 -0.96
N SER A 33 -2.21 31.26 -2.09
CA SER A 33 -3.53 31.53 -2.66
C SER A 33 -4.29 30.28 -3.09
N ALA A 34 -3.60 29.23 -3.55
CA ALA A 34 -4.25 27.96 -3.90
C ALA A 34 -4.78 27.24 -2.65
N MET A 35 -4.00 27.26 -1.56
CA MET A 35 -4.41 26.69 -0.29
C MET A 35 -5.60 27.46 0.30
N ALA A 36 -5.57 28.80 0.25
CA ALA A 36 -6.67 29.64 0.72
C ALA A 36 -7.95 29.42 -0.09
N ASP A 37 -7.87 29.40 -1.43
CA ASP A 37 -9.01 29.16 -2.32
C ASP A 37 -9.60 27.75 -2.18
N ALA A 38 -8.76 26.74 -1.91
CA ALA A 38 -9.23 25.39 -1.63
C ALA A 38 -9.91 25.26 -0.25
N GLY A 39 -9.76 26.25 0.64
CA GLY A 39 -10.31 26.26 2.00
C GLY A 39 -9.41 25.59 3.05
N GLY A 40 -8.10 25.59 2.83
CA GLY A 40 -7.09 25.12 3.80
C GLY A 40 -7.12 23.62 4.10
N TRP A 41 -6.47 23.23 5.20
CA TRP A 41 -6.43 21.86 5.69
C TRP A 41 -7.74 21.49 6.37
N LYS A 42 -8.20 20.24 6.17
CA LYS A 42 -9.42 19.72 6.80
C LYS A 42 -9.10 18.40 7.49
N GLU A 43 -9.61 18.22 8.70
CA GLU A 43 -9.36 17.04 9.55
C GLU A 43 -10.29 15.85 9.23
N ARG A 44 -11.02 15.90 8.11
CA ARG A 44 -12.07 14.92 7.80
C ARG A 44 -11.56 13.55 7.36
N THR A 45 -10.26 13.37 7.14
CA THR A 45 -9.66 12.12 6.64
C THR A 45 -8.19 12.02 7.06
N THR A 46 -7.64 10.80 7.05
CA THR A 46 -6.22 10.51 7.32
C THR A 46 -5.29 10.75 6.12
N VAL A 47 -5.82 11.35 5.05
CA VAL A 47 -5.11 11.79 3.85
C VAL A 47 -5.50 13.23 3.52
N GLU A 48 -5.28 14.11 4.49
CA GLU A 48 -5.59 15.54 4.44
C GLU A 48 -4.90 16.27 3.27
N ASP A 49 -3.72 15.78 2.90
CA ASP A 49 -2.91 16.18 1.75
C ASP A 49 -3.60 15.90 0.42
N MET A 50 -4.15 14.70 0.28
CA MET A 50 -4.91 14.29 -0.89
C MET A 50 -6.26 15.02 -0.96
N ASP A 51 -6.92 15.24 0.17
CA ASP A 51 -8.17 16.01 0.24
C ASP A 51 -7.96 17.45 -0.23
N LEU A 52 -6.90 18.12 0.25
CA LEU A 52 -6.53 19.45 -0.22
C LEU A 52 -6.23 19.44 -1.71
N ALA A 53 -5.51 18.43 -2.21
CA ALA A 53 -5.22 18.28 -3.62
C ALA A 53 -6.47 18.13 -4.48
N VAL A 54 -7.44 17.32 -4.08
CA VAL A 54 -8.71 17.19 -4.79
C VAL A 54 -9.44 18.53 -4.82
N ARG A 55 -9.59 19.20 -3.68
CA ARG A 55 -10.30 20.49 -3.61
C ARG A 55 -9.64 21.57 -4.46
N ALA A 56 -8.31 21.71 -4.40
CA ALA A 56 -7.59 22.64 -5.27
C ALA A 56 -7.76 22.28 -6.76
N SER A 57 -7.74 21.00 -7.09
CA SER A 57 -7.99 20.51 -8.46
C SER A 57 -9.39 20.88 -8.98
N LEU A 58 -10.41 20.78 -8.11
CA LEU A 58 -11.79 21.18 -8.42
C LEU A 58 -11.96 22.70 -8.54
N ARG A 59 -11.04 23.48 -7.97
CA ARG A 59 -10.95 24.94 -8.16
C ARG A 59 -10.17 25.35 -9.41
N GLY A 60 -9.67 24.40 -10.19
CA GLY A 60 -8.96 24.66 -11.44
C GLY A 60 -7.45 24.81 -11.29
N TRP A 61 -6.91 24.65 -10.07
CA TRP A 61 -5.46 24.65 -9.86
C TRP A 61 -4.81 23.45 -10.55
N ARG A 62 -3.61 23.69 -11.10
CA ARG A 62 -2.80 22.69 -11.79
C ARG A 62 -1.64 22.26 -10.91
N PHE A 63 -1.35 20.98 -10.94
CA PHE A 63 -0.21 20.39 -10.24
C PHE A 63 0.93 20.18 -11.22
N VAL A 64 2.14 20.53 -10.80
CA VAL A 64 3.36 20.37 -11.59
C VAL A 64 4.30 19.46 -10.82
N TYR A 65 4.79 18.41 -11.48
CA TYR A 65 5.81 17.53 -10.95
C TYR A 65 7.18 17.90 -11.50
N VAL A 66 8.15 18.10 -10.60
CA VAL A 66 9.53 18.50 -10.95
C VAL A 66 10.47 17.34 -10.65
N GLY A 67 10.63 16.43 -11.62
CA GLY A 67 11.45 15.22 -11.45
C GLY A 67 12.96 15.46 -11.33
N GLY A 68 13.44 16.67 -11.66
CA GLY A 68 14.87 17.03 -11.55
C GLY A 68 15.35 17.31 -10.13
N ILE A 69 14.45 17.40 -9.14
CA ILE A 69 14.79 17.73 -7.76
C ILE A 69 14.52 16.50 -6.88
N GLY A 70 15.60 15.89 -6.39
CA GLY A 70 15.51 14.77 -5.45
C GLY A 70 15.44 15.24 -4.00
N VAL A 71 14.46 14.74 -3.24
CA VAL A 71 14.36 14.94 -1.79
C VAL A 71 14.58 13.61 -1.08
N ARG A 72 15.51 13.59 -0.11
CA ARG A 72 15.74 12.39 0.71
C ARG A 72 14.55 12.17 1.63
N ASN A 73 13.98 10.98 1.60
CA ASN A 73 12.87 10.57 2.44
C ASN A 73 13.25 9.35 3.27
N GLU A 74 12.77 9.33 4.51
CA GLU A 74 12.94 8.21 5.42
C GLU A 74 11.78 7.22 5.26
N LEU A 75 12.13 5.95 5.00
CA LEU A 75 11.19 4.85 4.89
C LEU A 75 10.89 4.22 6.25
N PRO A 76 9.74 3.53 6.42
CA PRO A 76 9.45 2.78 7.64
C PRO A 76 10.55 1.73 7.90
N SER A 77 11.09 1.72 9.12
CA SER A 77 12.20 0.84 9.48
C SER A 77 11.74 -0.55 9.92
N THR A 78 10.57 -0.64 10.56
CA THR A 78 9.98 -1.91 11.01
C THR A 78 8.81 -2.32 10.12
N PHE A 79 8.55 -3.63 10.05
CA PHE A 79 7.40 -4.13 9.30
C PHE A 79 6.07 -3.63 9.89
N ARG A 80 5.98 -3.50 11.22
CA ARG A 80 4.82 -2.90 11.89
C ARG A 80 4.55 -1.48 11.41
N ALA A 81 5.57 -0.61 11.38
CA ALA A 81 5.45 0.76 10.89
C ALA A 81 5.03 0.78 9.41
N TYR A 82 5.62 -0.10 8.59
CA TYR A 82 5.22 -0.27 7.20
C TYR A 82 3.74 -0.65 7.05
N ARG A 83 3.24 -1.62 7.84
CA ARG A 83 1.83 -2.02 7.80
C ARG A 83 0.89 -0.88 8.17
N TYR A 84 1.20 -0.09 9.19
CA TYR A 84 0.38 1.09 9.51
C TYR A 84 0.38 2.11 8.38
N GLN A 85 1.52 2.37 7.77
CA GLN A 85 1.61 3.27 6.61
C GLN A 85 0.75 2.76 5.45
N GLN A 86 0.90 1.47 5.08
CA GLN A 86 0.10 0.87 4.01
C GLN A 86 -1.40 0.85 4.32
N HIS A 87 -1.78 0.62 5.58
CA HIS A 87 -3.18 0.69 6.00
C HIS A 87 -3.74 2.08 5.74
N ARG A 88 -3.04 3.13 6.17
CA ARG A 88 -3.48 4.52 5.97
C ARG A 88 -3.54 4.88 4.49
N TRP A 89 -2.55 4.47 3.69
CA TRP A 89 -2.49 4.77 2.26
C TRP A 89 -3.54 4.05 1.42
N SER A 90 -4.11 2.95 1.90
CA SER A 90 -5.25 2.28 1.25
C SER A 90 -6.60 2.69 1.84
N CYS A 91 -6.69 2.83 3.16
CA CYS A 91 -7.94 3.20 3.85
C CYS A 91 -8.33 4.66 3.63
N GLY A 92 -7.36 5.58 3.76
CA GLY A 92 -7.58 7.01 3.66
C GLY A 92 -8.19 7.43 2.32
N PRO A 93 -7.58 7.07 1.16
CA PRO A 93 -8.14 7.43 -0.14
C PRO A 93 -9.50 6.79 -0.42
N ALA A 94 -9.73 5.56 0.07
CA ALA A 94 -11.02 4.89 -0.07
C ALA A 94 -12.13 5.59 0.73
N ASN A 95 -11.82 6.07 1.94
CA ASN A 95 -12.72 6.90 2.74
C ASN A 95 -12.93 8.29 2.11
N LEU A 96 -11.85 8.89 1.60
CA LEU A 96 -11.89 10.19 0.93
C LEU A 96 -12.74 10.15 -0.35
N LEU A 97 -12.74 9.05 -1.12
CA LEU A 97 -13.64 8.88 -2.27
C LEU A 97 -15.09 9.13 -1.84
N ARG A 98 -15.56 8.48 -0.78
CA ARG A 98 -16.94 8.65 -0.27
C ARG A 98 -17.23 10.10 0.10
N LYS A 99 -16.29 10.76 0.79
CA LYS A 99 -16.43 12.14 1.29
C LYS A 99 -16.35 13.20 0.19
N SER A 100 -15.49 12.99 -0.80
CA SER A 100 -15.24 13.94 -1.88
C SER A 100 -16.14 13.73 -3.10
N LEU A 101 -16.74 12.55 -3.28
CA LEU A 101 -17.61 12.24 -4.41
C LEU A 101 -18.72 13.29 -4.64
N PRO A 102 -19.48 13.73 -3.63
CA PRO A 102 -20.52 14.72 -3.86
C PRO A 102 -19.95 16.09 -4.27
N GLU A 103 -18.76 16.46 -3.79
CA GLU A 103 -18.07 17.70 -4.17
C GLU A 103 -17.54 17.64 -5.60
N ILE A 104 -17.01 16.47 -6.02
CA ILE A 104 -16.51 16.26 -7.38
C ILE A 104 -17.67 16.32 -8.39
N LEU A 105 -18.79 15.66 -8.09
CA LEU A 105 -19.94 15.62 -9.00
C LEU A 105 -20.59 17.00 -9.17
N ARG A 106 -20.75 17.76 -8.08
CA ARG A 106 -21.36 19.10 -8.08
C ARG A 106 -20.44 20.22 -8.57
N SER A 107 -19.18 19.96 -8.86
CA SER A 107 -18.24 21.00 -9.28
C SER A 107 -18.50 21.43 -10.73
N ASP A 108 -18.97 22.65 -10.96
CA ASP A 108 -19.19 23.16 -12.33
C ASP A 108 -17.92 23.75 -12.98
N ARG A 109 -16.83 23.83 -12.21
CA ARG A 109 -15.57 24.46 -12.64
C ARG A 109 -14.63 23.51 -13.38
N VAL A 110 -14.95 22.22 -13.43
CA VAL A 110 -14.10 21.19 -14.05
C VAL A 110 -14.88 20.39 -15.09
N SER A 111 -14.17 19.96 -16.15
CA SER A 111 -14.76 19.17 -17.23
C SER A 111 -15.27 17.82 -16.74
N ALA A 112 -16.27 17.28 -17.43
CA ALA A 112 -16.80 15.94 -17.16
C ALA A 112 -15.70 14.86 -17.23
N TRP A 113 -14.75 14.99 -18.15
CA TRP A 113 -13.59 14.10 -18.24
C TRP A 113 -12.72 14.13 -16.97
N LYS A 114 -12.47 15.31 -16.41
CA LYS A 114 -11.70 15.44 -15.16
C LYS A 114 -12.45 14.82 -13.98
N LYS A 115 -13.77 14.97 -13.91
CA LYS A 115 -14.61 14.30 -12.91
C LYS A 115 -14.54 12.79 -13.05
N PHE A 116 -14.68 12.27 -14.26
CA PHE A 116 -14.57 10.84 -14.56
C PHE A 116 -13.20 10.30 -14.18
N HIS A 117 -12.12 10.95 -14.60
CA HIS A 117 -10.76 10.58 -14.23
C HIS A 117 -10.55 10.56 -12.71
N LEU A 118 -11.04 11.57 -11.98
CA LEU A 118 -10.95 11.62 -10.52
C LEU A 118 -11.69 10.46 -9.85
N VAL A 119 -12.97 10.28 -10.18
CA VAL A 119 -13.83 9.28 -9.52
C VAL A 119 -13.46 7.86 -9.95
N TYR A 120 -13.49 7.60 -11.26
CA TYR A 120 -13.28 6.26 -11.82
C TYR A 120 -11.79 5.89 -11.86
N GLY A 121 -10.95 6.69 -12.51
CA GLY A 121 -9.55 6.35 -12.72
C GLY A 121 -8.71 6.41 -11.44
N PHE A 122 -8.69 7.58 -10.79
CA PHE A 122 -7.83 7.84 -9.65
C PHE A 122 -8.33 7.18 -8.36
N PHE A 123 -9.59 7.38 -7.97
CA PHE A 123 -10.08 6.81 -6.71
C PHE A 123 -10.53 5.35 -6.87
N PHE A 124 -11.50 5.06 -7.73
CA PHE A 124 -12.10 3.74 -7.80
C PHE A 124 -11.13 2.68 -8.31
N VAL A 125 -10.60 2.83 -9.53
CA VAL A 125 -9.71 1.83 -10.14
C VAL A 125 -8.40 1.74 -9.35
N ARG A 126 -7.71 2.87 -9.14
CA ARG A 126 -6.35 2.85 -8.57
C ARG A 126 -6.30 2.68 -7.06
N LYS A 127 -7.22 3.27 -6.27
CA LYS A 127 -7.16 3.19 -4.79
C LYS A 127 -8.03 2.09 -4.18
N VAL A 128 -9.00 1.56 -4.93
CA VAL A 128 -9.90 0.49 -4.44
C VAL A 128 -9.70 -0.80 -5.25
N VAL A 129 -10.05 -0.80 -6.53
CA VAL A 129 -10.12 -2.01 -7.36
C VAL A 129 -8.76 -2.68 -7.49
N ALA A 130 -7.68 -1.92 -7.69
CA ALA A 130 -6.34 -2.49 -7.85
C ALA A 130 -5.91 -3.33 -6.64
N HIS A 131 -6.23 -2.91 -5.41
CA HIS A 131 -5.93 -3.69 -4.21
C HIS A 131 -6.79 -4.95 -4.12
N LEU A 132 -8.10 -4.82 -4.34
CA LEU A 132 -9.06 -5.92 -4.29
C LEU A 132 -8.75 -6.99 -5.35
N VAL A 133 -8.55 -6.59 -6.59
CA VAL A 133 -8.26 -7.51 -7.71
C VAL A 133 -6.97 -8.25 -7.46
N THR A 134 -5.91 -7.58 -6.99
CA THR A 134 -4.64 -8.25 -6.67
C THR A 134 -4.86 -9.33 -5.62
N PHE A 135 -5.52 -9.01 -4.50
CA PHE A 135 -5.77 -9.98 -3.44
C PHE A 135 -6.67 -11.13 -3.89
N LEU A 136 -7.81 -10.82 -4.49
CA LEU A 136 -8.77 -11.82 -4.94
C LEU A 136 -8.15 -12.73 -5.99
N PHE A 137 -7.43 -12.19 -6.96
CA PHE A 137 -6.84 -12.99 -8.02
C PHE A 137 -5.79 -13.97 -7.49
N TYR A 138 -4.80 -13.46 -6.74
CA TYR A 138 -3.64 -14.22 -6.32
C TYR A 138 -3.86 -15.13 -5.12
N CYS A 139 -4.76 -14.76 -4.21
CA CYS A 139 -4.99 -15.47 -2.96
C CYS A 139 -6.35 -16.19 -2.90
N VAL A 140 -7.25 -15.97 -3.87
CA VAL A 140 -8.58 -16.61 -3.88
C VAL A 140 -8.87 -17.32 -5.19
N VAL A 141 -8.81 -16.62 -6.34
CA VAL A 141 -9.17 -17.18 -7.65
C VAL A 141 -8.21 -18.29 -8.07
N ILE A 142 -6.89 -18.07 -8.04
CA ILE A 142 -5.92 -19.12 -8.39
C ILE A 142 -6.11 -20.37 -7.49
N PRO A 143 -6.13 -20.26 -6.15
CA PRO A 143 -6.40 -21.41 -5.28
C PRO A 143 -7.76 -22.08 -5.54
N ALA A 144 -8.83 -21.31 -5.75
CA ALA A 144 -10.16 -21.86 -6.02
C ALA A 144 -10.20 -22.61 -7.35
N CYS A 145 -9.59 -22.05 -8.40
CA CYS A 145 -9.43 -22.73 -9.69
C CYS A 145 -8.68 -24.04 -9.54
N VAL A 146 -7.68 -24.12 -8.63
CA VAL A 146 -6.94 -25.35 -8.32
C VAL A 146 -7.80 -26.40 -7.60
N LEU A 147 -8.74 -25.98 -6.77
CA LEU A 147 -9.64 -26.92 -6.07
C LEU A 147 -10.81 -27.41 -6.94
N VAL A 148 -11.26 -26.62 -7.92
CA VAL A 148 -12.45 -26.87 -8.75
C VAL A 148 -12.10 -27.47 -10.13
N GLN A 149 -10.84 -27.88 -10.39
CA GLN A 149 -10.20 -28.19 -11.69
C GLN A 149 -10.92 -29.14 -12.70
N GLY A 150 -12.17 -29.58 -12.47
CA GLY A 150 -13.02 -30.25 -13.46
C GLY A 150 -13.68 -29.33 -14.49
N ASP A 151 -14.16 -28.14 -14.09
CA ASP A 151 -15.03 -27.31 -14.93
C ASP A 151 -14.40 -25.98 -15.40
N VAL A 152 -13.32 -25.52 -14.74
CA VAL A 152 -12.76 -24.17 -14.98
C VAL A 152 -11.25 -24.23 -15.14
N ARG A 153 -10.76 -24.00 -16.35
CA ARG A 153 -9.32 -23.84 -16.63
C ARG A 153 -8.95 -22.36 -16.65
N LEU A 154 -7.99 -21.97 -15.81
CA LEU A 154 -7.49 -20.60 -15.79
C LEU A 154 -6.46 -20.39 -16.92
N PRO A 155 -6.71 -19.50 -17.89
CA PRO A 155 -5.78 -19.32 -19.00
C PRO A 155 -4.43 -18.75 -18.56
N LYS A 156 -3.33 -19.37 -19.02
CA LYS A 156 -1.95 -19.00 -18.65
C LYS A 156 -1.61 -17.54 -18.97
N TYR A 157 -2.17 -16.98 -20.05
CA TYR A 157 -1.94 -15.58 -20.40
C TYR A 157 -2.51 -14.61 -19.36
N VAL A 158 -3.64 -14.93 -18.73
CA VAL A 158 -4.24 -14.12 -17.65
C VAL A 158 -3.46 -14.31 -16.36
N ALA A 159 -3.13 -15.55 -16.01
CA ALA A 159 -2.52 -15.89 -14.72
C ALA A 159 -1.03 -15.56 -14.61
N MET A 160 -0.30 -15.57 -15.73
CA MET A 160 1.15 -15.41 -15.74
C MET A 160 1.60 -14.24 -16.62
N TYR A 161 1.19 -14.20 -17.89
CA TYR A 161 1.79 -13.25 -18.84
C TYR A 161 1.40 -11.80 -18.54
N VAL A 162 0.11 -11.52 -18.32
CA VAL A 162 -0.36 -10.16 -17.98
C VAL A 162 0.30 -9.66 -16.68
N PRO A 163 0.24 -10.40 -15.55
CA PRO A 163 1.03 -10.10 -14.36
C PRO A 163 2.52 -9.87 -14.55
N ALA A 164 3.18 -10.74 -15.32
CA ALA A 164 4.61 -10.66 -15.54
C ALA A 164 4.96 -9.39 -16.31
N ILE A 165 4.21 -9.05 -17.36
CA ILE A 165 4.39 -7.82 -18.13
C ILE A 165 4.19 -6.59 -17.24
N ILE A 166 3.10 -6.52 -16.47
CA ILE A 166 2.85 -5.40 -15.54
C ILE A 166 4.00 -5.26 -14.54
N THR A 167 4.49 -6.38 -14.03
CA THR A 167 5.58 -6.39 -13.05
C THR A 167 6.90 -5.94 -13.67
N LEU A 168 7.22 -6.40 -14.88
CA LEU A 168 8.42 -5.99 -15.62
C LEU A 168 8.38 -4.50 -15.96
N LEU A 169 7.22 -3.98 -16.39
CA LEU A 169 7.03 -2.55 -16.65
C LEU A 169 7.25 -1.71 -15.38
N ASN A 170 6.71 -2.15 -14.24
CA ASN A 170 6.97 -1.50 -12.95
C ASN A 170 8.45 -1.59 -12.53
N ALA A 171 9.10 -2.74 -12.77
CA ALA A 171 10.49 -2.99 -12.42
C ALA A 171 11.48 -2.20 -13.28
N ALA A 172 11.12 -1.89 -14.52
CA ALA A 172 11.92 -1.07 -15.44
C ALA A 172 12.25 0.31 -14.86
N CYS A 173 11.38 0.88 -14.02
CA CYS A 173 11.65 2.12 -13.28
C CYS A 173 12.67 1.97 -12.13
N THR A 174 13.24 0.78 -11.93
CA THR A 174 14.06 0.39 -10.76
C THR A 174 15.20 -0.57 -11.08
N PRO A 175 16.11 -0.25 -12.03
CA PRO A 175 17.16 -1.16 -12.49
C PRO A 175 18.06 -1.73 -11.39
N ARG A 176 18.36 -0.93 -10.35
CA ARG A 176 19.29 -1.34 -9.27
C ARG A 176 18.82 -2.52 -8.42
N SER A 177 17.52 -2.78 -8.34
CA SER A 177 16.94 -3.74 -7.39
C SER A 177 16.26 -4.93 -8.07
N TRP A 178 16.61 -5.24 -9.32
CA TRP A 178 16.01 -6.34 -10.09
C TRP A 178 16.14 -7.71 -9.43
N HIS A 179 17.26 -7.97 -8.74
CA HIS A 179 17.48 -9.22 -8.01
C HIS A 179 16.46 -9.48 -6.88
N LEU A 180 15.71 -8.45 -6.44
CA LEU A 180 14.69 -8.57 -5.40
C LEU A 180 13.27 -8.77 -5.97
N LEU A 181 13.12 -8.87 -7.29
CA LEU A 181 11.81 -8.83 -7.94
C LEU A 181 10.87 -9.95 -7.48
N ILE A 182 11.35 -11.19 -7.41
CA ILE A 182 10.55 -12.35 -7.00
C ILE A 182 10.08 -12.18 -5.55
N PHE A 183 10.98 -11.82 -4.64
CA PHE A 183 10.65 -11.57 -3.24
C PHE A 183 9.65 -10.42 -3.09
N TRP A 184 9.81 -9.37 -3.89
CA TRP A 184 8.90 -8.23 -3.91
C TRP A 184 7.50 -8.63 -4.37
N ILE A 185 7.35 -9.44 -5.43
CA ILE A 185 6.04 -9.92 -5.91
C ILE A 185 5.34 -10.72 -4.82
N LEU A 186 6.02 -11.70 -4.23
CA LEU A 186 5.46 -12.55 -3.18
C LEU A 186 5.03 -11.71 -1.97
N PHE A 187 5.88 -10.77 -1.55
CA PHE A 187 5.59 -9.84 -0.47
C PHE A 187 4.39 -8.93 -0.76
N GLU A 188 4.32 -8.35 -1.96
CA GLU A 188 3.21 -7.49 -2.38
C GLU A 188 1.88 -8.24 -2.44
N ASN A 189 1.90 -9.50 -2.84
CA ASN A 189 0.74 -10.37 -2.82
C ASN A 189 0.28 -10.63 -1.37
N VAL A 190 1.19 -10.92 -0.43
CA VAL A 190 0.81 -11.00 0.99
C VAL A 190 0.22 -9.68 1.49
N MET A 191 0.85 -8.56 1.15
CA MET A 191 0.40 -7.22 1.54
C MET A 191 -0.90 -6.78 0.87
N SER A 192 -1.29 -7.39 -0.25
CA SER A 192 -2.57 -7.09 -0.91
C SER A 192 -3.77 -7.45 -0.03
N MET A 193 -3.69 -8.47 0.82
CA MET A 193 -4.73 -8.78 1.80
C MET A 193 -4.90 -7.62 2.79
N HIS A 194 -3.78 -7.13 3.33
CA HIS A 194 -3.77 -6.01 4.28
C HIS A 194 -4.34 -4.73 3.65
N ARG A 195 -3.94 -4.41 2.42
CA ARG A 195 -4.42 -3.24 1.67
C ARG A 195 -5.89 -3.36 1.26
N SER A 196 -6.32 -4.55 0.85
CA SER A 196 -7.73 -4.83 0.53
C SER A 196 -8.63 -4.64 1.74
N LYS A 197 -8.24 -5.21 2.89
CA LYS A 197 -8.95 -5.01 4.15
C LYS A 197 -9.04 -3.52 4.51
N ALA A 198 -7.93 -2.78 4.39
CA ALA A 198 -7.89 -1.35 4.66
C ALA A 198 -8.80 -0.54 3.72
N ALA A 199 -8.80 -0.86 2.43
CA ALA A 199 -9.66 -0.22 1.43
C ALA A 199 -11.15 -0.46 1.73
N VAL A 200 -11.54 -1.70 2.07
CA VAL A 200 -12.92 -2.02 2.47
C VAL A 200 -13.32 -1.23 3.72
N ILE A 201 -12.48 -1.22 4.76
CA ILE A 201 -12.70 -0.43 5.99
C ILE A 201 -12.89 1.06 5.66
N GLY A 202 -12.13 1.59 4.71
CA GLY A 202 -12.24 2.99 4.29
C GLY A 202 -13.57 3.31 3.62
N ILE A 203 -14.03 2.44 2.72
CA ILE A 203 -15.32 2.60 2.00
C ILE A 203 -16.50 2.57 2.98
N ILE A 204 -16.51 1.60 3.89
CA ILE A 204 -17.60 1.44 4.86
C ILE A 204 -17.48 2.38 6.07
N GLU A 205 -16.38 3.14 6.17
CA GLU A 205 -16.10 4.05 7.28
C GLU A 205 -16.18 3.36 8.66
N ALA A 206 -15.65 2.14 8.76
CA ALA A 206 -15.58 1.42 10.03
C ALA A 206 -14.61 2.09 11.02
N SER A 207 -14.67 1.72 12.31
CA SER A 207 -14.02 2.43 13.44
C SER A 207 -12.54 2.77 13.27
N ARG A 208 -11.80 2.03 12.46
CA ARG A 208 -10.36 2.25 12.21
C ARG A 208 -10.05 3.15 11.00
N ALA A 209 -11.07 3.67 10.31
CA ALA A 209 -10.89 4.47 9.10
C ALA A 209 -10.22 5.83 9.37
N ASN A 210 -10.47 6.40 10.54
CA ASN A 210 -9.89 7.69 10.96
C ASN A 210 -8.74 7.54 11.97
N GLU A 211 -8.26 6.31 12.22
CA GLU A 211 -7.18 6.06 13.19
C GLU A 211 -5.84 6.52 12.60
N TRP A 212 -5.32 7.66 13.08
CA TRP A 212 -3.99 8.13 12.73
C TRP A 212 -2.93 7.53 13.64
N VAL A 213 -2.33 6.42 13.21
CA VAL A 213 -1.11 5.91 13.83
C VAL A 213 0.10 6.55 13.15
N VAL A 214 0.93 7.25 13.93
CA VAL A 214 2.17 7.85 13.42
C VAL A 214 3.11 6.73 12.97
N THR A 215 3.66 6.86 11.77
CA THR A 215 4.65 5.90 11.27
C THR A 215 5.98 6.17 11.96
N ASP A 216 6.42 5.23 12.78
CA ASP A 216 7.71 5.34 13.44
C ASP A 216 8.85 5.36 12.42
N LYS A 217 9.73 6.34 12.60
CA LYS A 217 10.93 6.60 11.82
C LYS A 217 12.15 6.48 12.73
N LEU A 218 13.28 6.00 12.23
CA LEU A 218 14.50 5.83 13.03
C LEU A 218 14.97 7.15 13.63
N GLY A 219 14.84 8.27 12.90
CA GLY A 219 15.15 9.60 13.41
C GLY A 219 14.37 9.98 14.68
N ASN A 220 13.10 9.57 14.78
CA ASN A 220 12.28 9.82 15.97
C ASN A 220 12.74 8.99 17.17
N ASN A 221 13.17 7.74 16.95
CA ASN A 221 13.66 6.87 18.02
C ASN A 221 15.03 7.33 18.54
N ALA A 222 15.90 7.88 17.69
CA ALA A 222 17.16 8.48 18.13
C ALA A 222 16.92 9.73 19.00
N ASN A 223 15.96 10.57 18.63
CA ASN A 223 15.57 11.74 19.42
C ASN A 223 14.90 11.34 20.75
N ASN A 224 14.04 10.32 20.74
CA ASN A 224 13.44 9.77 21.96
C ASN A 224 14.49 9.09 22.86
N ALA A 225 15.45 8.37 22.28
CA ALA A 225 16.57 7.80 23.02
C ALA A 225 17.46 8.90 23.62
N ALA A 226 17.75 9.97 22.88
CA ALA A 226 18.48 11.14 23.38
C ALA A 226 17.72 11.87 24.48
N ALA A 227 16.40 12.03 24.35
CA ALA A 227 15.52 12.62 25.36
C ALA A 227 15.41 11.73 26.61
N VAL A 228 15.36 10.40 26.45
CA VAL A 228 15.36 9.42 27.55
C VAL A 228 16.72 9.38 28.25
N VAL A 229 17.83 9.54 27.53
CA VAL A 229 19.18 9.68 28.11
C VAL A 229 19.31 11.00 28.86
N ALA A 230 18.73 12.09 28.36
CA ALA A 230 18.66 13.37 29.08
C ALA A 230 17.80 13.29 30.35
N ASN A 231 16.69 12.52 30.33
CA ASN A 231 15.83 12.30 31.50
C ASN A 231 16.35 11.24 32.48
N LYS A 232 17.26 10.35 32.07
CA LYS A 232 17.88 9.31 32.92
C LYS A 232 18.84 9.84 33.97
N LYS A 233 19.11 11.14 34.04
CA LYS A 233 19.81 11.76 35.19
C LYS A 233 18.95 11.86 36.45
N LYS A 234 17.66 11.48 36.43
CA LYS A 234 16.83 11.37 37.64
C LYS A 234 16.11 10.01 37.71
N LYS A 235 16.60 9.19 38.66
CA LYS A 235 15.96 8.01 39.31
C LYS A 235 16.07 6.61 38.65
N HIS A 236 16.76 5.77 39.41
CA HIS A 236 16.51 4.36 39.76
C HIS A 236 16.91 3.20 38.83
N LYS A 237 17.37 2.14 39.53
CA LYS A 237 18.05 0.91 39.08
C LYS A 237 17.35 0.17 37.93
N PRO A 238 18.10 -0.49 37.02
CA PRO A 238 17.49 -1.28 35.96
C PRO A 238 16.86 -2.56 36.54
N PRO A 239 15.64 -2.95 36.13
CA PRO A 239 15.14 -4.28 36.44
C PRO A 239 15.87 -5.33 35.58
N ALA A 240 16.00 -6.52 36.16
CA ALA A 240 16.74 -7.65 35.62
C ALA A 240 16.33 -8.03 34.19
N ALA A 241 17.33 -8.32 33.36
CA ALA A 241 17.18 -8.81 31.99
C ALA A 241 16.47 -10.17 31.96
N LYS A 242 15.15 -10.16 31.78
CA LYS A 242 14.42 -11.35 31.32
C LYS A 242 14.90 -11.67 29.90
N LYS A 243 15.41 -12.88 29.70
CA LYS A 243 15.82 -13.45 28.41
C LYS A 243 14.74 -13.15 27.34
N ARG A 244 15.03 -12.21 26.45
CA ARG A 244 14.16 -11.75 25.35
C ARG A 244 14.27 -12.73 24.18
N PHE A 245 13.69 -13.90 24.34
CA PHE A 245 13.43 -14.81 23.22
C PHE A 245 11.93 -14.69 22.91
N CYS A 246 11.59 -14.29 21.68
CA CYS A 246 10.21 -14.17 21.15
C CYS A 246 9.30 -13.09 21.78
N SER A 247 9.54 -11.81 21.47
CA SER A 247 8.45 -10.83 21.36
C SER A 247 8.27 -10.47 19.88
N ARG A 248 7.94 -11.48 19.06
CA ARG A 248 7.61 -11.27 17.65
C ARG A 248 6.09 -11.14 17.53
N GLU A 249 5.62 -10.10 16.85
CA GLU A 249 4.21 -9.95 16.55
C GLU A 249 3.81 -11.02 15.54
N VAL A 250 2.87 -11.88 15.93
CA VAL A 250 2.33 -12.93 15.06
C VAL A 250 1.10 -12.38 14.35
N HIS A 251 1.06 -12.51 13.03
CA HIS A 251 -0.05 -12.07 12.20
C HIS A 251 -0.89 -13.27 11.74
N VAL A 252 -1.96 -13.55 12.50
CA VAL A 252 -2.79 -14.75 12.37
C VAL A 252 -3.45 -14.88 10.99
N LEU A 253 -3.90 -13.78 10.38
CA LEU A 253 -4.57 -13.83 9.07
C LEU A 253 -3.63 -14.31 7.97
N GLU A 254 -2.36 -13.89 8.02
CA GLU A 254 -1.33 -14.31 7.08
C GLU A 254 -0.94 -15.77 7.29
N LEU A 255 -0.96 -16.26 8.53
CA LEU A 255 -0.78 -17.69 8.82
C LEU A 255 -1.94 -18.54 8.27
N VAL A 256 -3.18 -18.10 8.47
CA VAL A 256 -4.37 -18.78 7.92
C VAL A 256 -4.30 -18.81 6.40
N MET A 257 -4.02 -17.67 5.77
CA MET A 257 -3.81 -17.59 4.32
C MET A 257 -2.68 -18.51 3.86
N GLY A 258 -1.54 -18.52 4.56
CA GLY A 258 -0.43 -19.41 4.27
C GLY A 258 -0.82 -20.89 4.33
N GLY A 259 -1.60 -21.29 5.34
CA GLY A 259 -2.14 -22.65 5.48
C GLY A 259 -3.11 -23.04 4.37
N CYS A 260 -4.04 -22.15 4.01
CA CYS A 260 -4.96 -22.39 2.89
C CYS A 260 -4.21 -22.54 1.56
N LEU A 261 -3.22 -21.69 1.29
CA LEU A 261 -2.41 -21.77 0.09
C LEU A 261 -1.54 -23.04 0.06
N LEU A 262 -0.98 -23.44 1.22
CA LEU A 262 -0.22 -24.68 1.34
C LEU A 262 -1.10 -25.89 1.03
N TYR A 263 -2.31 -25.93 1.59
CA TYR A 263 -3.28 -26.99 1.30
C TYR A 263 -3.58 -27.09 -0.20
N CYS A 264 -3.85 -25.96 -0.86
CA CYS A 264 -4.10 -25.93 -2.30
C CYS A 264 -2.87 -26.37 -3.11
N ALA A 265 -1.67 -26.01 -2.67
CA ALA A 265 -0.43 -26.43 -3.32
C ALA A 265 -0.21 -27.95 -3.23
N ILE A 266 -0.40 -28.52 -2.04
CA ILE A 266 -0.29 -29.97 -1.82
C ILE A 266 -1.37 -30.70 -2.64
N TYR A 267 -2.59 -30.19 -2.65
CA TYR A 267 -3.68 -30.73 -3.46
C TYR A 267 -3.31 -30.77 -4.96
N ASP A 268 -2.81 -29.67 -5.52
CA ASP A 268 -2.38 -29.60 -6.92
C ASP A 268 -1.26 -30.61 -7.22
N ILE A 269 -0.29 -30.76 -6.32
CA ILE A 269 0.83 -31.72 -6.47
C ILE A 269 0.33 -33.17 -6.49
N VAL A 270 -0.55 -33.53 -5.56
CA VAL A 270 -0.99 -34.92 -5.36
C VAL A 270 -1.90 -35.38 -6.49
N TYR A 271 -2.83 -34.52 -6.93
CA TYR A 271 -3.91 -34.97 -7.79
C TYR A 271 -3.73 -34.65 -9.27
N PHE A 272 -3.17 -33.50 -9.65
CA PHE A 272 -3.33 -33.03 -11.03
C PHE A 272 -2.13 -32.36 -11.70
N GLY A 273 -1.21 -31.69 -10.98
CA GLY A 273 0.13 -31.20 -11.33
C GLY A 273 0.44 -30.64 -12.74
N ARG A 274 -0.53 -30.52 -13.64
CA ARG A 274 -0.36 -30.35 -15.10
C ARG A 274 -0.08 -28.91 -15.49
N ASP A 275 -0.57 -27.94 -14.72
CA ASP A 275 -0.40 -26.51 -14.99
C ASP A 275 0.63 -25.82 -14.10
N HIS A 276 1.31 -26.58 -13.23
CA HIS A 276 2.40 -26.11 -12.36
C HIS A 276 2.06 -24.93 -11.44
N PHE A 277 0.76 -24.68 -11.17
CA PHE A 277 0.33 -23.62 -10.24
C PHE A 277 0.82 -23.86 -8.81
N TYR A 278 1.05 -25.12 -8.42
CA TYR A 278 1.68 -25.46 -7.15
C TYR A 278 3.00 -24.72 -6.88
N ILE A 279 3.80 -24.41 -7.91
CA ILE A 279 5.08 -23.69 -7.74
C ILE A 279 4.81 -22.31 -7.14
N TYR A 280 3.88 -21.57 -7.73
CA TYR A 280 3.45 -20.27 -7.23
C TYR A 280 2.83 -20.40 -5.84
N LEU A 281 1.93 -21.35 -5.63
CA LEU A 281 1.22 -21.53 -4.35
C LEU A 281 2.16 -21.89 -3.19
N LEU A 282 3.17 -22.73 -3.42
CA LEU A 282 4.19 -23.05 -2.43
C LEU A 282 5.02 -21.82 -2.07
N LEU A 283 5.50 -21.07 -3.06
CA LEU A 283 6.28 -19.85 -2.84
C LEU A 283 5.46 -18.78 -2.11
N GLN A 284 4.19 -18.61 -2.50
CA GLN A 284 3.28 -17.64 -1.87
C GLN A 284 2.91 -18.06 -0.44
N SER A 285 2.71 -19.36 -0.19
CA SER A 285 2.49 -19.90 1.15
C SER A 285 3.70 -19.67 2.06
N ALA A 286 4.91 -19.97 1.58
CA ALA A 286 6.14 -19.70 2.31
C ALA A 286 6.30 -18.21 2.66
N ALA A 287 6.04 -17.31 1.71
CA ALA A 287 6.04 -15.87 1.96
C ALA A 287 5.00 -15.44 3.00
N ALA A 288 3.79 -16.01 2.94
CA ALA A 288 2.73 -15.75 3.92
C ALA A 288 3.12 -16.20 5.34
N PHE A 289 3.78 -17.35 5.48
CA PHE A 289 4.31 -17.80 6.78
C PHE A 289 5.45 -16.92 7.29
N ILE A 290 6.40 -16.55 6.43
CA ILE A 290 7.51 -15.65 6.80
C ILE A 290 6.96 -14.33 7.33
N VAL A 291 5.99 -13.74 6.63
CA VAL A 291 5.31 -12.52 7.08
C VAL A 291 4.49 -12.78 8.35
N GLY A 292 3.74 -13.89 8.40
CA GLY A 292 2.86 -14.26 9.50
C GLY A 292 3.58 -14.46 10.84
N PHE A 293 4.80 -15.01 10.82
CA PHE A 293 5.66 -15.14 12.00
C PHE A 293 6.50 -13.89 12.30
N GLY A 294 6.38 -12.83 11.49
CA GLY A 294 7.09 -11.56 11.70
C GLY A 294 8.57 -11.60 11.34
N TYR A 295 8.98 -12.43 10.37
CA TYR A 295 10.38 -12.52 9.89
C TYR A 295 10.71 -11.47 8.80
N VAL A 296 10.02 -10.32 8.81
CA VAL A 296 10.19 -9.25 7.82
C VAL A 296 10.47 -7.92 8.50
N GLY A 297 11.32 -7.10 7.89
CA GLY A 297 11.71 -5.76 8.37
C GLY A 297 12.86 -5.78 9.37
N ALA A 298 13.35 -4.59 9.77
CA ALA A 298 14.41 -4.49 10.75
C ALA A 298 13.87 -4.80 12.15
N PHE A 299 14.62 -5.60 12.90
CA PHE A 299 14.33 -5.89 14.30
C PHE A 299 14.90 -4.78 15.16
N VAL A 300 14.04 -3.85 15.58
CA VAL A 300 14.42 -2.86 16.59
C VAL A 300 14.09 -3.46 17.95
N ALA A 301 15.11 -3.76 18.75
CA ALA A 301 14.90 -4.13 20.15
C ALA A 301 14.25 -2.93 20.86
N SER A 302 13.04 -3.11 21.38
CA SER A 302 12.33 -2.08 22.14
C SER A 302 12.98 -1.75 23.47
#